data_AF-K1QQH6-F1
#
_entry.id   AF-K1QQH6-F1
#
_cell.length_a   1.000
_cell.length_b   1.000
_cell.length_c   1.000
_cell.angle_alpha   90.00
_cell.angle_beta   90.00
_cell.angle_gamma   90.00
#
_symmetry.space_group_name_H-M   'P 1'
#
loop_
_entity.id
_entity.type
_entity.pdbx_description
1 polymer ?
#
loop_
_entity_poly.entity_id
_entity_poly.type
_entity_poly.pdbx_seq_one_letter_code
_entity_poly.pdbx_strand_id
1 'polypeptide(L)' 'MVHIFKTLKYIIHIKGCPATGCYGSNNTLPCPDVNCQYCHIETGTCQDCKPGYQGYRCELGKVAYVEL' A
#
# COMPACT_ATOMS: atom_id res chain seq x y z
N MET A 1 5.29 -20.43 24.51
CA MET A 1 4.63 -20.98 23.31
C MET A 1 3.97 -19.93 22.41
N VAL A 2 3.45 -18.81 22.92
CA VAL A 2 2.69 -17.80 22.14
C VAL A 2 3.55 -17.02 21.12
N HIS A 3 4.83 -16.78 21.42
CA HIS A 3 5.74 -16.07 20.52
C HIS A 3 6.13 -16.89 19.28
N ILE A 4 6.26 -18.22 19.41
CA ILE A 4 6.59 -19.11 18.28
C ILE A 4 5.46 -19.13 17.23
N PHE A 5 4.19 -19.13 17.68
CA PHE A 5 3.03 -19.07 16.79
C PHE A 5 2.90 -17.71 16.09
N LYS A 6 3.33 -16.62 16.73
CA LYS A 6 3.36 -15.28 16.12
C LYS A 6 4.40 -15.21 15.00
N THR A 7 5.56 -15.83 15.19
CA THR A 7 6.62 -15.93 14.18
C THR A 7 6.26 -16.89 13.04
N LEU A 8 5.65 -18.05 13.33
CA LEU A 8 5.13 -18.96 12.31
C LEU A 8 3.95 -18.36 11.52
N LYS A 9 3.07 -17.58 12.17
CA LYS A 9 2.05 -16.79 11.49
C LYS A 9 2.66 -15.71 10.58
N TYR A 10 3.80 -15.13 10.96
CA TYR A 10 4.56 -14.19 10.12
C TYR A 10 5.11 -14.87 8.86
N ILE A 11 5.62 -16.10 8.97
CA ILE A 11 6.11 -16.88 7.84
C ILE A 11 4.94 -17.36 6.94
N ILE A 12 3.77 -17.68 7.52
CA ILE A 12 2.55 -18.05 6.77
C ILE A 12 1.82 -16.82 6.17
N HIS A 13 2.20 -15.58 6.52
CA HIS A 13 1.54 -14.37 6.01
C HIS A 13 1.92 -13.99 4.57
N ILE A 14 2.76 -14.78 3.87
CA ILE A 14 3.21 -14.44 2.52
C ILE A 14 2.47 -15.24 1.46
N LYS A 15 1.23 -14.85 1.11
CA LYS A 15 0.66 -15.18 -0.22
C LYS A 15 -0.33 -14.15 -0.78
N GLY A 16 -0.49 -12.98 -0.18
CA GLY A 16 -1.32 -11.94 -0.79
C GLY A 16 -1.21 -10.63 -0.06
N CYS A 17 -0.90 -9.57 -0.80
CA CYS A 17 -1.17 -8.23 -0.36
C CYS A 17 -2.73 -8.05 -0.35
N PRO A 18 -3.30 -7.21 0.54
CA PRO A 18 -4.75 -6.97 0.55
C PRO A 18 -5.15 -6.43 -0.83
N ALA A 19 -6.18 -7.00 -1.48
CA ALA A 19 -6.50 -6.74 -2.90
C ALA A 19 -6.50 -5.24 -3.31
N THR A 20 -6.83 -4.36 -2.37
CA THR A 20 -6.84 -2.91 -2.53
C THR A 20 -5.45 -2.25 -2.58
N GLY A 21 -4.37 -2.95 -2.24
CA GLY A 21 -3.00 -2.43 -2.23
C GLY A 21 -2.07 -3.13 -3.23
N CYS A 22 -2.60 -3.88 -4.20
CA CYS A 22 -1.80 -4.70 -5.11
C CYS A 22 -2.25 -4.60 -6.57
N TYR A 23 -1.29 -4.80 -7.47
CA TYR A 23 -1.46 -4.83 -8.91
C TYR A 23 -0.77 -6.05 -9.54
N GLY A 24 -0.86 -6.16 -10.87
CA GLY A 24 -0.38 -7.26 -11.68
C GLY A 24 -1.41 -8.38 -11.81
N SER A 25 -1.21 -9.26 -12.79
CA SER A 25 -2.18 -10.32 -13.18
C SER A 25 -2.56 -11.30 -12.06
N ASN A 26 -1.77 -11.35 -10.97
CA ASN A 26 -2.03 -12.22 -9.82
C ASN A 26 -2.35 -11.44 -8.53
N ASN A 27 -2.51 -10.11 -8.57
CA ASN A 27 -2.70 -9.25 -7.39
C ASN A 27 -1.64 -9.45 -6.29
N THR A 28 -0.43 -9.87 -6.69
CA THR A 28 0.65 -10.21 -5.76
C THR A 28 1.64 -9.07 -5.59
N LEU A 29 1.69 -8.11 -6.52
CA LEU A 29 2.65 -7.03 -6.48
C LEU A 29 2.08 -5.87 -5.66
N PRO A 30 2.71 -5.43 -4.57
CA PRO A 30 2.23 -4.27 -3.83
C PRO A 30 2.26 -3.01 -4.72
N CYS A 31 1.36 -2.05 -4.50
CA CYS A 31 1.37 -0.79 -5.23
C CYS A 31 2.78 -0.16 -5.23
N PRO A 32 3.24 0.37 -6.38
CA PRO A 32 4.62 0.82 -6.55
C PRO A 32 4.96 2.02 -5.65
N ASP A 33 3.97 2.85 -5.32
CA ASP A 33 4.17 4.04 -4.48
C ASP A 33 3.68 3.80 -3.04
N VAL A 34 4.55 4.04 -2.06
CA VAL A 34 4.31 3.73 -0.64
C VAL A 34 3.17 4.52 0.01
N ASN A 35 2.85 5.68 -0.57
CA ASN A 35 1.76 6.55 -0.12
C ASN A 35 0.46 6.33 -0.92
N CYS A 36 0.48 5.38 -1.86
CA CYS A 36 -0.70 4.95 -2.56
C CYS A 36 -1.58 4.11 -1.64
N GLN A 37 -2.85 4.48 -1.54
CA GLN A 37 -3.86 3.75 -0.81
C GLN A 37 -4.51 2.69 -1.71
N TYR A 38 -4.81 3.07 -2.95
CA TYR A 38 -5.39 2.20 -3.97
C TYR A 38 -4.68 2.40 -5.31
N CYS A 39 -4.18 1.33 -5.91
CA CYS A 39 -3.63 1.35 -7.26
C CYS A 39 -4.46 0.50 -8.23
N HIS A 40 -4.38 0.86 -9.50
CA HIS A 40 -5.03 0.14 -10.59
C HIS A 40 -4.45 -1.27 -10.71
N ILE A 41 -5.34 -2.26 -10.79
CA ILE A 41 -5.00 -3.68 -10.72
C ILE A 41 -4.06 -4.16 -11.83
N GLU A 42 -4.12 -3.58 -13.03
CA GLU A 42 -3.26 -4.03 -14.14
C GLU A 42 -1.99 -3.18 -14.27
N THR A 43 -2.13 -1.85 -14.12
CA THR A 43 -1.04 -0.90 -14.43
C THR A 43 -0.22 -0.51 -13.20
N GLY A 44 -0.73 -0.74 -11.99
CA GLY A 44 -0.13 -0.28 -10.74
C GLY A 44 -0.21 1.24 -10.54
N THR A 45 -0.88 1.97 -11.44
CA THR A 45 -1.05 3.42 -11.32
C THR A 45 -1.84 3.76 -10.07
N CYS A 46 -1.37 4.72 -9.27
CA CYS A 46 -2.11 5.12 -8.10
C CYS A 46 -3.41 5.82 -8.47
N GLN A 47 -4.52 5.33 -7.93
CA GLN A 47 -5.86 5.90 -8.10
C GLN A 47 -6.24 6.77 -6.91
N ASP A 48 -5.73 6.42 -5.72
CA ASP A 48 -6.06 7.12 -4.49
C ASP A 48 -4.86 7.14 -3.54
N CYS A 49 -4.60 8.32 -2.96
CA CYS A 49 -3.51 8.53 -2.02
C CYS A 49 -3.96 8.34 -0.58
N LYS A 50 -3.01 7.99 0.29
CA LYS A 50 -3.21 8.06 1.74
C LYS A 50 -3.54 9.51 2.15
N PRO A 51 -4.34 9.71 3.22
CA PRO A 51 -4.62 11.03 3.73
C PRO A 51 -3.34 11.84 3.96
N GLY A 52 -3.33 13.08 3.50
CA GLY A 52 -2.16 13.95 3.58
C GLY A 52 -1.15 13.76 2.45
N TYR A 53 -1.42 12.95 1.43
CA TYR A 53 -0.59 12.82 0.23
C TYR A 53 -1.37 13.16 -1.05
N GLN A 54 -0.67 13.71 -2.03
CA GLN A 54 -1.18 14.12 -3.34
C GLN A 54 -0.09 13.95 -4.42
N GLY A 55 -0.46 14.24 -5.66
CA GLY A 55 0.39 14.03 -6.83
C GLY A 55 0.04 12.73 -7.55
N TYR A 56 0.56 12.58 -8.77
CA TYR A 56 0.28 11.41 -9.60
C TYR A 56 0.74 10.09 -8.96
N ARG A 57 1.76 10.17 -8.10
CA ARG A 57 2.39 9.05 -7.40
C ARG A 57 2.30 9.20 -5.88
N CYS A 58 1.43 10.08 -5.38
CA CYS A 58 1.31 10.38 -3.96
C CYS A 58 2.65 10.83 -3.32
N GLU A 59 3.50 11.48 -4.10
CA GLU A 59 4.83 11.93 -3.70
C GLU A 59 4.80 13.24 -2.90
N LEU A 60 3.74 14.04 -3.07
CA LEU A 60 3.57 15.31 -2.37
C LEU A 60 2.83 15.06 -1.07
N GLY A 61 3.58 14.99 0.04
CA GLY A 61 2.97 15.15 1.35
C GLY A 61 2.40 16.56 1.44
N LYS A 62 1.08 16.68 1.64
CA LYS A 62 0.54 17.86 2.32
C LYS A 62 1.13 17.83 3.72
N VAL A 63 2.29 18.47 3.89
CA VAL A 63 2.51 19.21 5.13
C VAL A 63 1.22 19.98 5.29
N ALA A 64 0.51 19.75 6.39
CA ALA A 64 -0.52 20.68 6.80
C ALA A 64 0.21 22.01 7.01
N TYR A 65 0.39 22.78 5.93
CA TYR A 65 0.40 24.22 6.02
C TYR A 65 -0.96 24.50 6.63
N VAL A 66 -1.00 24.54 7.96
CA VAL A 66 -1.92 25.42 8.65
C VAL A 66 -1.61 26.78 8.02
N GLU A 67 -2.44 27.18 7.06
CA GLU A 67 -2.58 28.59 6.74
C GLU A 67 -2.75 29.32 8.08
N LEU A 68 -1.87 30.30 8.30
CA LEU A 68 -1.88 31.19 9.46
C LEU A 68 -3.24 31.85 9.67
#